data_AF-B7PPG9-F1
#
_entry.id   AF-B7PPG9-F1
#
_cell.length_a   1.000
_cell.length_b   1.000
_cell.length_c   1.000
_cell.angle_alpha   90.00
_cell.angle_beta   90.00
_cell.angle_gamma   90.00
#
_symmetry.space_group_name_H-M   'P 1'
#
loop_
_entity.id
_entity.type
_entity.pdbx_description
1 polymer ?
#
loop_
_entity_poly.entity_id
_entity_poly.type
_entity_poly.pdbx_seq_one_letter_code
_entity_poly.pdbx_strand_id
1 'polypeptide(L)'
;TGAKLYKVLEAKAASTENWLSDWWLENAYLKYRMPVVVYSNPGMAFGRQTFQTKEDQLKHAALLMAGALDFKTLIDRQLLKPDMMGSSPLDMTQYQKIFSTCRVPHPVCDKLDTYLLSSNPPKHVLVIHNNQFFALNAYDARGTPYDEHQLFAQLLQVVEMSKSPGPGVGVLTTEHRDVWAEAFQRLCQNPKNAASVEAIKRAIFVVCLDQRLEGTDPYEVACPTQMLVGGHDGVNAANRWCDKTVQ
;
A
#
# COMPACT_ATOMS: atom_id res chain seq x y z
N THR A 1 -28.60 31.15 0.11
CA THR A 1 -28.43 31.69 -1.26
C THR A 1 -27.01 31.42 -1.72
N GLY A 2 -26.77 31.28 -3.02
CA GLY A 2 -25.43 31.05 -3.56
C GLY A 2 -24.40 32.09 -3.12
N ALA A 3 -24.78 33.38 -3.07
CA ALA A 3 -23.92 34.46 -2.63
C ALA A 3 -23.42 34.31 -1.17
N LYS A 4 -24.23 33.77 -0.27
CA LYS A 4 -23.79 33.50 1.11
C LYS A 4 -22.76 32.37 1.17
N LEU A 5 -22.96 31.31 0.38
CA LEU A 5 -22.02 30.18 0.31
C LEU A 5 -20.69 30.60 -0.34
N TYR A 6 -20.73 31.44 -1.37
CA TYR A 6 -19.52 31.96 -2.02
C TYR A 6 -18.61 32.69 -1.03
N LYS A 7 -19.18 33.58 -0.19
CA LYS A 7 -18.43 34.29 0.85
C LYS A 7 -17.78 33.36 1.88
N VAL A 8 -18.43 32.23 2.19
CA VAL A 8 -17.87 31.21 3.10
C VAL A 8 -16.68 30.52 2.44
N LEU A 9 -16.76 30.21 1.14
CA LEU A 9 -15.65 29.61 0.39
C LEU A 9 -14.47 30.57 0.26
N GLU A 10 -14.71 31.86 0.01
CA GLU A 10 -13.65 32.89 -0.01
C GLU A 10 -12.94 32.98 1.34
N ALA A 11 -13.70 33.03 2.44
CA ALA A 11 -13.13 33.07 3.80
C ALA A 11 -12.31 31.81 4.12
N LYS A 12 -12.76 30.63 3.67
CA LYS A 12 -12.01 29.38 3.82
C LYS A 12 -10.72 29.42 2.99
N ALA A 13 -10.79 29.82 1.73
CA ALA A 13 -9.62 29.96 0.86
C ALA A 13 -8.59 30.94 1.40
N ALA A 14 -9.01 32.02 2.05
CA ALA A 14 -8.11 32.97 2.69
C ALA A 14 -7.42 32.44 3.97
N SER A 15 -7.94 31.38 4.58
CA SER A 15 -7.47 30.83 5.87
C SER A 15 -6.87 29.43 5.79
N THR A 16 -6.77 28.86 4.58
CA THR A 16 -6.23 27.51 4.34
C THR A 16 -5.31 27.51 3.13
N GLU A 17 -4.29 26.65 3.13
CA GLU A 17 -3.41 26.45 1.97
C GLU A 17 -4.19 25.98 0.73
N ASN A 18 -5.14 25.06 0.93
CA ASN A 18 -6.06 24.62 -0.10
C ASN A 18 -7.45 24.37 0.50
N TRP A 19 -8.42 25.22 0.15
CA TRP A 19 -9.77 25.20 0.72
C TRP A 19 -10.55 23.90 0.47
N LEU A 20 -10.19 23.13 -0.55
CA LEU A 20 -10.91 21.94 -0.96
C LEU A 20 -10.26 20.65 -0.45
N SER A 21 -8.95 20.66 -0.20
CA SER A 21 -8.14 19.46 0.08
C SER A 21 -8.75 18.50 1.11
N ASP A 22 -9.03 18.98 2.32
CA ASP A 22 -9.61 18.16 3.40
C ASP A 22 -11.02 17.65 3.04
N TRP A 23 -11.85 18.52 2.48
CA TRP A 23 -13.20 18.16 2.08
C TRP A 23 -13.21 17.13 0.97
N TRP A 24 -12.31 17.24 0.00
CA TRP A 24 -12.16 16.26 -1.07
C TRP A 24 -11.71 14.92 -0.51
N LEU A 25 -10.63 14.88 0.27
CA LEU A 25 -10.12 13.64 0.85
C LEU A 25 -11.18 12.94 1.71
N GLU A 26 -11.83 13.69 2.59
CA GLU A 26 -12.83 13.16 3.51
C GLU A 26 -14.06 12.64 2.79
N ASN A 27 -14.65 13.43 1.88
CA ASN A 27 -15.94 13.07 1.27
C ASN A 27 -15.79 12.14 0.06
N ALA A 28 -14.71 12.23 -0.72
CA ALA A 28 -14.49 11.35 -1.86
C ALA A 28 -13.98 9.97 -1.44
N TYR A 29 -13.19 9.87 -0.36
CA TYR A 29 -12.53 8.62 0.01
C TYR A 29 -12.84 8.13 1.44
N LEU A 30 -12.58 8.95 2.46
CA LEU A 30 -12.58 8.46 3.85
C LEU A 30 -13.97 8.14 4.39
N LYS A 31 -14.99 8.91 3.99
CA LYS A 31 -16.41 8.65 4.25
C LYS A 31 -17.05 7.69 3.26
N TYR A 32 -16.39 7.35 2.16
CA TYR A 32 -16.91 6.36 1.22
C TYR A 32 -16.79 4.96 1.84
N ARG A 33 -17.92 4.28 2.04
CA ARG A 33 -18.02 3.05 2.86
C ARG A 33 -18.03 1.75 2.07
N MET A 34 -18.17 1.81 0.75
CA MET A 34 -18.00 0.61 -0.08
C MET A 34 -16.58 0.05 0.07
N PRO A 35 -16.40 -1.28 -0.12
CA PRO A 35 -15.08 -1.89 -0.15
C PRO A 35 -14.07 -1.09 -0.97
N VAL A 36 -12.82 -0.98 -0.49
CA VAL A 36 -11.79 -0.29 -1.28
C VAL A 36 -11.42 -1.07 -2.55
N VAL A 37 -11.48 -2.40 -2.48
CA VAL A 37 -11.24 -3.29 -3.62
C VAL A 37 -12.31 -3.08 -4.68
N VAL A 38 -11.93 -2.93 -5.95
CA VAL A 38 -12.80 -2.61 -7.11
C VAL A 38 -13.41 -1.20 -7.09
N TYR A 39 -13.96 -0.73 -5.97
CA TYR A 39 -14.72 0.53 -5.93
C TYR A 39 -13.86 1.78 -5.71
N SER A 40 -12.62 1.64 -5.23
CA SER A 40 -11.77 2.79 -4.92
C SER A 40 -10.32 2.59 -5.35
N ASN A 41 -9.71 1.46 -4.99
CA ASN A 41 -8.31 1.17 -5.26
C ASN A 41 -8.16 0.79 -6.75
N PRO A 42 -7.37 1.53 -7.54
CA PRO A 42 -7.03 1.10 -8.88
C PRO A 42 -6.06 -0.08 -8.83
N GLY A 43 -6.21 -1.02 -9.77
CA GLY A 43 -5.21 -2.04 -10.06
C GLY A 43 -4.36 -1.64 -11.26
N MET A 44 -3.08 -1.99 -11.24
CA MET A 44 -2.16 -1.75 -12.36
C MET A 44 -1.55 -3.07 -12.81
N ALA A 45 -1.66 -3.39 -14.10
CA ALA A 45 -1.01 -4.54 -14.70
C ALA A 45 0.26 -4.09 -15.44
N PHE A 46 1.37 -4.78 -15.21
CA PHE A 46 2.63 -4.57 -15.92
C PHE A 46 2.82 -5.61 -17.02
N GLY A 47 3.84 -5.39 -17.87
CA GLY A 47 4.22 -6.37 -18.90
C GLY A 47 4.57 -7.72 -18.28
N ARG A 48 4.10 -8.80 -18.91
CA ARG A 48 4.30 -10.17 -18.43
C ARG A 48 5.79 -10.48 -18.30
N GLN A 49 6.19 -10.91 -17.11
CA GLN A 49 7.52 -11.46 -16.86
C GLN A 49 7.49 -12.98 -17.03
N THR A 50 8.61 -13.56 -17.46
CA THR A 50 8.77 -15.02 -17.61
C THR A 50 9.77 -15.53 -16.59
N PHE A 51 9.28 -16.28 -15.61
CA PHE A 51 10.10 -16.91 -14.57
C PHE A 51 10.11 -18.42 -14.78
N GLN A 52 11.29 -19.05 -14.79
CA GLN A 52 11.42 -20.50 -14.89
C GLN A 52 11.36 -21.15 -13.52
N THR A 53 11.83 -20.44 -12.50
CA THR A 53 11.94 -20.92 -11.13
C THR A 53 11.33 -19.91 -10.13
N LYS A 54 11.07 -20.39 -8.91
CA LYS A 54 10.72 -19.49 -7.79
C LYS A 54 11.85 -18.49 -7.52
N GLU A 55 13.10 -18.92 -7.68
CA GLU A 55 14.27 -18.06 -7.52
C GLU A 55 14.26 -16.86 -8.48
N ASP A 56 13.87 -17.07 -9.75
CA ASP A 56 13.75 -15.98 -10.74
C ASP A 56 12.70 -14.94 -10.30
N GLN A 57 11.55 -15.41 -9.81
CA GLN A 57 10.50 -14.53 -9.25
C GLN A 57 11.04 -13.70 -8.08
N LEU A 58 11.79 -14.33 -7.17
CA LEU A 58 12.33 -13.65 -5.99
C LEU A 58 13.44 -12.64 -6.35
N LYS A 59 14.29 -12.96 -7.32
CA LYS A 59 15.29 -12.01 -7.84
C LYS A 59 14.61 -10.78 -8.44
N HIS A 60 13.55 -10.97 -9.23
CA HIS A 60 12.78 -9.88 -9.79
C HIS A 60 12.09 -9.04 -8.70
N ALA A 61 11.47 -9.68 -7.71
CA ALA A 61 10.87 -8.98 -6.57
C ALA A 61 11.90 -8.16 -5.80
N ALA A 62 13.09 -8.71 -5.53
CA ALA A 62 14.16 -7.99 -4.85
C ALA A 62 14.65 -6.76 -5.64
N LEU A 63 14.76 -6.87 -6.97
CA LEU A 63 15.11 -5.75 -7.83
C LEU A 63 14.04 -4.64 -7.79
N LEU A 64 12.75 -5.00 -7.85
CA LEU A 64 11.66 -4.04 -7.71
C LEU A 64 11.68 -3.34 -6.35
N MET A 65 11.94 -4.09 -5.28
CA MET A 65 12.06 -3.54 -3.93
C MET A 65 13.22 -2.55 -3.82
N ALA A 66 14.41 -2.89 -4.34
CA ALA A 66 15.56 -2.00 -4.36
C ALA A 66 15.24 -0.70 -5.12
N GLY A 67 14.65 -0.80 -6.32
CA GLY A 67 14.25 0.37 -7.10
C GLY A 67 13.20 1.25 -6.40
N ALA A 68 12.25 0.65 -5.66
CA ALA A 68 11.29 1.40 -4.86
C ALA A 68 11.97 2.15 -3.68
N LEU A 69 12.98 1.55 -3.05
CA LEU A 69 13.77 2.17 -1.99
C LEU A 69 14.67 3.31 -2.52
N ASP A 70 15.22 3.16 -3.72
CA ASP A 70 15.94 4.23 -4.42
C ASP A 70 15.02 5.40 -4.71
N PHE A 71 13.82 5.13 -5.24
CA PHE A 71 12.83 6.17 -5.48
C PHE A 71 12.37 6.86 -4.19
N LYS A 72 12.17 6.10 -3.11
CA LYS A 72 11.90 6.66 -1.78
C LYS A 72 13.04 7.57 -1.32
N THR A 73 14.30 7.18 -1.55
CA THR A 73 15.46 8.01 -1.19
C THR A 73 15.41 9.37 -1.89
N LEU A 74 14.96 9.43 -3.15
CA LEU A 74 14.75 10.70 -3.85
C LEU A 74 13.67 11.56 -3.19
N ILE A 75 12.57 10.95 -2.74
CA ILE A 75 11.50 11.66 -2.02
C ILE A 75 12.00 12.17 -0.66
N ASP A 76 12.59 11.30 0.15
CA ASP A 76 13.07 11.61 1.51
C ASP A 76 14.08 12.76 1.50
N ARG A 77 14.97 12.77 0.49
CA ARG A 77 16.03 13.78 0.35
C ARG A 77 15.59 15.00 -0.47
N GLN A 78 14.33 15.06 -0.89
CA GLN A 78 13.79 16.13 -1.74
C GLN A 78 14.62 16.35 -3.02
N LEU A 79 15.07 15.25 -3.64
CA LEU A 79 15.88 15.25 -4.85
C LEU A 79 15.06 15.06 -6.13
N LEU A 80 13.75 14.82 -6.02
CA LEU A 80 12.87 14.78 -7.19
C LEU A 80 12.78 16.17 -7.82
N LYS A 81 12.97 16.22 -9.14
CA LYS A 81 12.68 17.42 -9.91
C LYS A 81 11.15 17.63 -9.94
N PRO A 82 10.66 18.87 -9.84
CA PRO A 82 9.24 19.15 -9.99
C PRO A 82 8.74 18.64 -11.34
N ASP A 83 7.60 17.95 -11.32
CA ASP A 83 6.88 17.63 -12.54
C ASP A 83 6.35 18.93 -13.17
N MET A 84 6.28 18.95 -14.49
CA MET A 84 5.91 20.14 -15.25
C MET A 84 4.70 19.87 -16.15
N MET A 85 3.71 20.76 -16.13
CA MET A 85 2.66 20.83 -17.13
C MET A 85 2.96 22.01 -18.05
N GLY A 86 3.57 21.71 -19.20
CA GLY A 86 4.18 22.74 -20.04
C GLY A 86 5.34 23.41 -19.28
N SER A 87 5.24 24.72 -19.05
CA SER A 87 6.22 25.49 -18.27
C SER A 87 5.86 25.68 -16.80
N SER A 88 4.70 25.16 -16.35
CA SER A 88 4.22 25.35 -14.98
C SER A 88 4.59 24.17 -14.09
N PRO A 89 5.23 24.39 -12.92
CA PRO A 89 5.51 23.32 -11.97
C PRO A 89 4.23 22.81 -11.32
N LEU A 90 4.19 21.50 -11.08
CA LEU A 90 3.11 20.83 -10.38
C LEU A 90 3.43 20.63 -8.90
N ASP A 91 2.37 20.52 -8.10
CA ASP A 91 2.48 20.20 -6.69
C ASP A 91 3.03 18.77 -6.49
N MET A 92 4.08 18.65 -5.69
CA MET A 92 4.78 17.38 -5.44
C MET A 92 4.36 16.72 -4.13
N THR A 93 3.38 17.26 -3.38
CA THR A 93 3.02 16.75 -2.04
C THR A 93 2.43 15.33 -2.10
N GLN A 94 1.88 14.92 -3.23
CA GLN A 94 1.38 13.55 -3.42
C GLN A 94 2.49 12.50 -3.28
N TYR A 95 3.71 12.79 -3.74
CA TYR A 95 4.85 11.86 -3.61
C TYR A 95 5.17 11.53 -2.15
N GLN A 96 4.98 12.48 -1.24
CA GLN A 96 5.20 12.27 0.20
C GLN A 96 4.16 11.34 0.84
N LYS A 97 3.05 11.03 0.14
CA LYS A 97 1.98 10.17 0.63
C LYS A 97 2.02 8.76 0.06
N ILE A 98 2.92 8.46 -0.90
CA ILE A 98 3.02 7.14 -1.55
C ILE A 98 3.53 6.09 -0.56
N PHE A 99 4.70 6.33 0.03
CA PHE A 99 5.35 5.39 0.93
C PHE A 99 4.97 5.64 2.39
N SER A 100 5.03 4.59 3.20
CA SER A 100 4.79 4.66 4.64
C SER A 100 3.41 5.25 4.97
N THR A 101 2.42 4.98 4.12
CA THR A 101 1.04 5.43 4.29
C THR A 101 0.10 4.23 4.35
N CYS A 102 -0.94 4.34 5.17
CA CYS A 102 -1.95 3.29 5.32
C CYS A 102 -3.30 3.94 5.62
N ARG A 103 -4.36 3.46 4.98
CA ARG A 103 -5.74 3.78 5.35
C ARG A 103 -6.12 2.96 6.58
N VAL A 104 -6.65 3.59 7.61
CA VAL A 104 -7.05 2.93 8.85
C VAL A 104 -8.58 2.94 8.94
N PRO A 105 -9.21 1.76 9.07
CA PRO A 105 -10.66 1.68 9.13
C PRO A 105 -11.17 2.24 10.45
N HIS A 106 -12.20 3.07 10.38
CA HIS A 106 -12.87 3.62 11.55
C HIS A 106 -14.39 3.66 11.30
N PRO A 107 -15.21 3.65 12.36
CA PRO A 107 -16.64 3.88 12.21
C PRO A 107 -16.90 5.22 11.51
N VAL A 108 -17.82 5.24 10.54
CA VAL A 108 -18.30 6.43 9.81
C VAL A 108 -17.27 7.08 8.86
N CYS A 109 -16.03 7.26 9.29
CA CYS A 109 -14.98 7.91 8.49
C CYS A 109 -13.62 7.29 8.80
N ASP A 110 -13.00 6.71 7.78
CA ASP A 110 -11.64 6.17 7.87
C ASP A 110 -10.62 7.30 8.09
N LYS A 111 -9.38 6.92 8.39
CA LYS A 111 -8.25 7.85 8.47
C LYS A 111 -7.13 7.44 7.54
N LEU A 112 -6.30 8.41 7.16
CA LEU A 112 -5.09 8.16 6.40
C LEU A 112 -3.89 8.47 7.30
N ASP A 113 -3.18 7.43 7.74
CA ASP A 113 -1.97 7.59 8.51
C ASP A 113 -0.77 7.64 7.56
N THR A 114 0.10 8.64 7.70
CA THR A 114 1.39 8.70 7.00
C THR A 114 2.53 8.85 7.99
N TYR A 115 3.59 8.06 7.79
CA TYR A 115 4.71 7.93 8.72
C TYR A 115 6.03 8.45 8.14
N LEU A 116 6.04 8.94 6.89
CA LEU A 116 7.23 9.41 6.20
C LEU A 116 7.95 10.53 6.96
N LEU A 117 7.17 11.52 7.44
CA LEU A 117 7.65 12.70 8.17
C LEU A 117 7.56 12.52 9.69
N SER A 118 7.34 11.29 10.17
CA SER A 118 7.29 11.04 11.62
C SER A 118 8.67 11.18 12.27
N SER A 119 8.72 11.39 13.60
CA SER A 119 9.98 11.49 14.34
C SER A 119 10.82 10.20 14.31
N ASN A 120 10.19 9.06 13.99
CA ASN A 120 10.85 7.78 13.81
C ASN A 120 10.30 7.09 12.54
N PRO A 121 10.79 7.49 11.35
CA PRO A 121 10.32 6.93 10.08
C PRO A 121 10.57 5.41 10.01
N PRO A 122 9.65 4.65 9.42
CA PRO A 122 9.77 3.21 9.29
C PRO A 122 10.93 2.82 8.36
N LYS A 123 11.60 1.72 8.71
CA LYS A 123 12.75 1.18 7.97
C LYS A 123 12.52 -0.25 7.46
N HIS A 124 11.26 -0.68 7.40
CA HIS A 124 10.89 -2.03 7.01
C HIS A 124 9.86 -2.05 5.89
N VAL A 125 9.95 -3.07 5.06
CA VAL A 125 8.95 -3.44 4.05
C VAL A 125 8.15 -4.62 4.56
N LEU A 126 6.91 -4.74 4.11
CA LEU A 126 6.09 -5.90 4.41
C LEU A 126 6.11 -6.86 3.23
N VAL A 127 6.38 -8.14 3.45
CA VAL A 127 6.16 -9.19 2.44
C VAL A 127 5.02 -10.07 2.91
N ILE A 128 4.12 -10.37 1.97
CA ILE A 128 3.04 -11.33 2.19
C ILE A 128 3.28 -12.52 1.25
N HIS A 129 3.43 -13.71 1.84
CA HIS A 129 3.54 -14.96 1.10
C HIS A 129 2.65 -15.98 1.79
N ASN A 130 1.83 -16.69 1.01
CA ASN A 130 0.90 -17.70 1.54
C ASN A 130 0.04 -17.14 2.69
N ASN A 131 -0.47 -15.92 2.55
CA ASN A 131 -1.31 -15.23 3.54
C ASN A 131 -0.63 -14.98 4.90
N GLN A 132 0.70 -15.07 4.96
CA GLN A 132 1.51 -14.78 6.15
C GLN A 132 2.31 -13.50 5.93
N PHE A 133 2.42 -12.70 6.98
CA PHE A 133 2.97 -11.35 6.93
C PHE A 133 4.36 -11.30 7.59
N PHE A 134 5.34 -10.75 6.88
CA PHE A 134 6.73 -10.64 7.33
C PHE A 134 7.19 -9.19 7.23
N ALA A 135 7.64 -8.61 8.35
CA ALA A 135 8.29 -7.31 8.36
C ALA A 135 9.79 -7.50 8.16
N LEU A 136 10.33 -7.03 7.04
CA LEU A 136 11.74 -7.16 6.70
C LEU A 136 12.43 -5.82 6.81
N ASN A 137 13.60 -5.79 7.43
CA ASN A 137 14.42 -4.59 7.42
C ASN A 137 14.82 -4.27 5.97
N ALA A 138 14.60 -3.03 5.58
CA ALA A 138 14.96 -2.50 4.27
C ALA A 138 16.24 -1.65 4.31
N TYR A 139 16.79 -1.42 5.51
CA TYR A 139 17.98 -0.61 5.76
C TYR A 139 18.92 -1.33 6.70
N ASP A 140 20.22 -1.07 6.53
CA ASP A 140 21.25 -1.47 7.48
C ASP A 140 21.25 -0.58 8.75
N ALA A 141 22.09 -0.93 9.72
CA ALA A 141 22.22 -0.17 10.97
C ALA A 141 22.69 1.28 10.78
N ARG A 142 23.32 1.61 9.64
CA ARG A 142 23.77 2.95 9.27
C ARG A 142 22.69 3.75 8.53
N GLY A 143 21.56 3.13 8.20
CA GLY A 143 20.48 3.76 7.45
C GLY A 143 20.71 3.77 5.94
N THR A 144 21.58 2.89 5.43
CA THR A 144 21.72 2.65 3.99
C THR A 144 20.68 1.62 3.54
N PRO A 145 19.89 1.88 2.48
CA PRO A 145 18.97 0.88 1.93
C PRO A 145 19.71 -0.40 1.54
N TYR A 146 19.09 -1.55 1.75
CA TYR A 146 19.62 -2.82 1.26
C TYR A 146 19.53 -2.93 -0.27
N ASP A 147 20.54 -3.54 -0.87
CA ASP A 147 20.57 -3.87 -2.28
C ASP A 147 19.71 -5.11 -2.61
N GLU A 148 19.55 -5.40 -3.90
CA GLU A 148 18.77 -6.52 -4.39
C GLU A 148 19.29 -7.88 -3.90
N HIS A 149 20.60 -8.03 -3.65
CA HIS A 149 21.18 -9.28 -3.17
C HIS A 149 20.79 -9.55 -1.71
N GLN A 150 20.87 -8.51 -0.87
CA GLN A 150 20.47 -8.57 0.54
C GLN A 150 18.96 -8.77 0.69
N LEU A 151 18.16 -8.11 -0.13
CA LEU A 151 16.71 -8.28 -0.14
C LEU A 151 16.31 -9.67 -0.63
N PHE A 152 16.94 -10.18 -1.70
CA PHE A 152 16.72 -11.53 -2.20
C PHE A 152 16.99 -12.61 -1.14
N ALA A 153 18.10 -12.50 -0.40
CA ALA A 153 18.43 -13.43 0.67
C ALA A 153 17.34 -13.48 1.76
N GLN A 154 16.75 -12.33 2.09
CA GLN A 154 15.64 -12.26 3.03
C GLN A 154 14.33 -12.86 2.46
N LEU A 155 14.05 -12.66 1.16
CA LEU A 155 12.89 -13.25 0.50
C LEU A 155 12.96 -14.78 0.45
N LEU A 156 14.15 -15.37 0.29
CA LEU A 156 14.34 -16.82 0.39
C LEU A 156 13.92 -17.34 1.76
N GLN A 157 14.30 -16.64 2.84
CA GLN A 157 13.89 -16.99 4.20
C GLN A 157 12.37 -16.91 4.38
N VAL A 158 11.73 -15.86 3.84
CA VAL A 158 10.27 -15.73 3.89
C VAL A 158 9.61 -16.95 3.26
N VAL A 159 9.99 -17.33 2.04
CA VAL A 159 9.40 -18.48 1.34
C VAL A 159 9.63 -19.78 2.10
N GLU A 160 10.81 -19.97 2.68
CA GLU A 160 11.13 -21.15 3.50
C GLU A 160 10.29 -21.22 4.78
N MET A 161 10.03 -20.08 5.42
CA MET A 161 9.21 -19.98 6.65
C MET A 161 7.70 -20.08 6.39
N SER A 162 7.25 -19.91 5.15
CA SER A 162 5.84 -19.85 4.78
C SER A 162 5.46 -20.86 3.71
N LYS A 163 5.87 -22.12 3.88
CA LYS A 163 5.54 -23.21 2.93
C LYS A 163 4.05 -23.55 2.86
N SER A 164 3.30 -23.28 3.94
CA SER A 164 1.87 -23.54 4.04
C SER A 164 1.08 -22.25 4.28
N PRO A 165 -0.15 -22.13 3.76
CA PRO A 165 -0.95 -20.93 3.94
C PRO A 165 -1.33 -20.68 5.41
N GLY A 166 -1.24 -19.41 5.80
CA GLY A 166 -1.79 -18.89 7.04
C GLY A 166 -3.31 -18.65 6.96
N PRO A 167 -3.93 -18.15 8.04
CA PRO A 167 -5.39 -18.04 8.17
C PRO A 167 -6.08 -17.03 7.24
N GLY A 168 -5.35 -16.31 6.38
CA GLY A 168 -6.00 -15.43 5.40
C GLY A 168 -6.48 -14.09 5.94
N VAL A 169 -5.92 -13.58 7.04
CA VAL A 169 -6.40 -12.34 7.72
C VAL A 169 -6.48 -11.13 6.79
N GLY A 170 -5.63 -11.06 5.75
CA GLY A 170 -5.63 -9.98 4.77
C GLY A 170 -6.96 -9.79 4.04
N VAL A 171 -7.75 -10.87 3.87
CA VAL A 171 -9.04 -10.80 3.19
C VAL A 171 -10.03 -9.88 3.90
N LEU A 172 -9.90 -9.68 5.22
CA LEU A 172 -10.77 -8.77 5.97
C LEU A 172 -10.68 -7.33 5.47
N THR A 173 -9.57 -6.94 4.83
CA THR A 173 -9.38 -5.60 4.26
C THR A 173 -10.20 -5.36 2.98
N THR A 174 -10.80 -6.40 2.41
CA THR A 174 -11.65 -6.32 1.20
C THR A 174 -13.13 -6.10 1.53
N GLU A 175 -13.50 -6.10 2.81
CA GLU A 175 -14.88 -5.95 3.24
C GLU A 175 -15.41 -4.52 3.14
N HIS A 176 -16.74 -4.38 3.26
CA HIS A 176 -17.37 -3.08 3.45
C HIS A 176 -16.72 -2.35 4.64
N ARG A 177 -16.47 -1.04 4.53
CA ARG A 177 -15.60 -0.33 5.46
C ARG A 177 -16.11 -0.33 6.90
N ASP A 178 -17.43 -0.37 7.10
CA ASP A 178 -18.00 -0.49 8.45
C ASP A 178 -17.82 -1.90 9.04
N VAL A 179 -17.99 -2.95 8.24
CA VAL A 179 -17.72 -4.34 8.66
C VAL A 179 -16.24 -4.50 8.99
N TRP A 180 -15.36 -3.97 8.14
CA TRP A 180 -13.94 -3.99 8.38
C TRP A 180 -13.53 -3.18 9.61
N ALA A 181 -14.13 -2.00 9.85
CA ALA A 181 -13.85 -1.22 11.05
C ALA A 181 -14.17 -1.97 12.35
N GLU A 182 -15.30 -2.68 12.39
CA GLU A 182 -15.63 -3.52 13.54
C GLU A 182 -14.68 -4.71 13.70
N ALA A 183 -14.37 -5.41 12.60
CA ALA A 183 -13.46 -6.55 12.62
C ALA A 183 -12.03 -6.12 12.99
N PHE A 184 -11.56 -4.96 12.51
CA PHE A 184 -10.27 -4.37 12.83
C PHE A 184 -10.14 -4.05 14.32
N GLN A 185 -11.19 -3.47 14.92
CA GLN A 185 -11.23 -3.22 16.37
C GLN A 185 -11.10 -4.52 17.16
N ARG A 186 -11.86 -5.56 16.80
CA ARG A 186 -11.78 -6.89 17.45
C ARG A 186 -10.40 -7.53 17.25
N LEU A 187 -9.86 -7.44 16.03
CA LEU A 187 -8.53 -7.96 15.69
C LEU A 187 -7.46 -7.34 16.61
N CYS A 188 -7.52 -6.03 16.84
CA CYS A 188 -6.56 -5.28 17.65
C CYS A 188 -6.77 -5.41 19.17
N GLN A 189 -7.82 -6.07 19.65
CA GLN A 189 -7.97 -6.35 21.09
C GLN A 189 -6.89 -7.31 21.60
N ASN A 190 -6.36 -8.17 20.73
CA ASN A 190 -5.21 -9.01 21.07
C ASN A 190 -3.90 -8.20 20.90
N PRO A 191 -3.06 -8.08 21.94
CA PRO A 191 -1.83 -7.28 21.86
C PRO A 191 -0.85 -7.72 20.78
N LYS A 192 -0.77 -9.04 20.48
CA LYS A 192 0.11 -9.56 19.41
C LYS A 192 -0.41 -9.14 18.03
N ASN A 193 -1.72 -9.23 17.82
CA ASN A 193 -2.34 -8.78 16.58
C ASN A 193 -2.18 -7.28 16.40
N ALA A 194 -2.38 -6.49 17.46
CA ALA A 194 -2.18 -5.04 17.42
C ALA A 194 -0.74 -4.67 17.04
N ALA A 195 0.26 -5.36 17.59
CA ALA A 195 1.66 -5.16 17.22
C ALA A 195 1.92 -5.51 15.74
N SER A 196 1.37 -6.63 15.24
CA SER A 196 1.46 -7.00 13.82
C SER A 196 0.79 -5.96 12.93
N VAL A 197 -0.41 -5.50 13.26
CA VAL A 197 -1.14 -4.46 12.52
C VAL A 197 -0.36 -3.15 12.50
N GLU A 198 0.26 -2.74 13.60
CA GLU A 198 1.09 -1.54 13.62
C GLU A 198 2.32 -1.70 12.71
N ALA A 199 2.96 -2.88 12.68
CA ALA A 199 4.03 -3.15 11.73
C ALA A 199 3.54 -3.05 10.27
N ILE A 200 2.33 -3.55 9.96
CA ILE A 200 1.72 -3.44 8.63
C ILE A 200 1.46 -1.98 8.26
N LYS A 201 0.79 -1.22 9.14
CA LYS A 201 0.48 0.20 8.92
C LYS A 201 1.73 1.01 8.64
N ARG A 202 2.78 0.79 9.43
CA ARG A 202 4.05 1.51 9.34
C ARG A 202 4.94 1.06 8.19
N ALA A 203 4.74 -0.12 7.58
CA ALA A 203 5.63 -0.59 6.51
C ALA A 203 5.78 0.44 5.37
N ILE A 204 6.93 0.48 4.71
CA ILE A 204 7.20 1.44 3.64
C ILE A 204 6.28 1.18 2.45
N PHE A 205 6.20 -0.07 2.02
CA PHE A 205 5.26 -0.61 1.04
C PHE A 205 5.07 -2.11 1.32
N VAL A 206 4.17 -2.75 0.59
CA VAL A 206 3.91 -4.19 0.65
C VAL A 206 4.41 -4.86 -0.63
N VAL A 207 4.89 -6.10 -0.51
CA VAL A 207 5.21 -6.98 -1.65
C VAL A 207 4.43 -8.27 -1.48
N CYS A 208 3.55 -8.57 -2.43
CA CYS A 208 2.74 -9.78 -2.42
C CYS A 208 3.39 -10.85 -3.30
N LEU A 209 3.99 -11.87 -2.67
CA LEU A 209 4.53 -13.02 -3.38
C LEU A 209 3.40 -14.02 -3.66
N ASP A 210 2.73 -13.81 -4.78
CA ASP A 210 1.55 -14.61 -5.13
C ASP A 210 1.87 -16.03 -5.56
N GLN A 211 0.90 -16.91 -5.32
CA GLN A 211 0.88 -18.25 -5.88
C GLN A 211 0.56 -18.20 -7.38
N ARG A 212 1.03 -19.22 -8.08
CA ARG A 212 0.69 -19.43 -9.50
C ARG A 212 -0.80 -19.73 -9.63
N LEU A 213 -1.47 -19.01 -10.50
CA LEU A 213 -2.84 -19.29 -10.90
C LEU A 213 -2.89 -20.29 -12.05
N GLU A 214 -3.95 -21.09 -12.11
CA GLU A 214 -4.30 -21.91 -13.27
C GLU A 214 -5.20 -21.10 -14.22
N GLY A 215 -5.31 -21.50 -15.49
CA GLY A 215 -6.23 -20.87 -16.44
C GLY A 215 -5.99 -19.37 -16.70
N THR A 216 -4.73 -18.94 -16.79
CA THR A 216 -4.36 -17.51 -16.88
C THR A 216 -4.42 -16.91 -18.29
N ASP A 217 -4.98 -17.63 -19.26
CA ASP A 217 -5.07 -17.15 -20.65
C ASP A 217 -6.53 -16.71 -20.96
N PRO A 218 -6.74 -15.52 -21.56
CA PRO A 218 -5.71 -14.55 -21.96
C PRO A 218 -5.12 -13.76 -20.77
N TYR A 219 -3.81 -13.50 -20.82
CA TYR A 219 -3.07 -12.80 -19.76
C TYR A 219 -3.61 -11.38 -19.51
N GLU A 220 -4.10 -10.74 -20.56
CA GLU A 220 -4.71 -9.41 -20.56
C GLU A 220 -5.97 -9.33 -19.69
N VAL A 221 -6.59 -10.47 -19.38
CA VAL A 221 -7.73 -10.56 -18.46
C VAL A 221 -7.30 -11.10 -17.10
N ALA A 222 -6.49 -12.15 -17.08
CA ALA A 222 -6.06 -12.79 -15.84
C ALA A 222 -5.21 -11.86 -14.96
N CYS A 223 -4.27 -11.11 -15.56
CA CYS A 223 -3.37 -10.24 -14.81
C CYS A 223 -4.11 -9.07 -14.13
N PRO A 224 -4.93 -8.25 -14.83
CA PRO A 224 -5.73 -7.23 -14.16
C PRO A 224 -6.68 -7.78 -13.09
N THR A 225 -7.28 -8.95 -13.33
CA THR A 225 -8.13 -9.63 -12.33
C THR A 225 -7.31 -10.00 -11.08
N GLN A 226 -6.09 -10.51 -11.26
CA GLN A 226 -5.17 -10.81 -10.17
C GLN A 226 -4.75 -9.55 -9.39
N MET A 227 -4.44 -8.47 -10.09
CA MET A 227 -4.03 -7.21 -9.47
C MET A 227 -5.17 -6.53 -8.72
N LEU A 228 -6.41 -6.67 -9.21
CA LEU A 228 -7.57 -6.00 -8.61
C LEU A 228 -8.21 -6.79 -7.46
N VAL A 229 -8.42 -8.11 -7.65
CA VAL A 229 -9.19 -8.94 -6.70
C VAL A 229 -8.47 -10.21 -6.23
N GLY A 230 -7.19 -10.39 -6.58
CA GLY A 230 -6.42 -11.57 -6.17
C GLY A 230 -6.61 -12.80 -7.06
N GLY A 231 -7.21 -12.65 -8.24
CA GLY A 231 -7.27 -13.67 -9.29
C GLY A 231 -8.67 -14.24 -9.46
N HIS A 232 -8.82 -15.22 -10.35
CA HIS A 232 -10.07 -15.97 -10.42
C HIS A 232 -10.34 -16.62 -9.05
N ASP A 233 -11.60 -16.61 -8.62
CA ASP A 233 -12.05 -17.14 -7.32
C ASP A 233 -11.33 -16.57 -6.07
N GLY A 234 -10.57 -15.47 -6.22
CA GLY A 234 -9.88 -14.82 -5.11
C GLY A 234 -8.75 -15.64 -4.49
N VAL A 235 -8.09 -16.53 -5.26
CA VAL A 235 -7.01 -17.42 -4.77
C VAL A 235 -5.92 -16.66 -3.99
N ASN A 236 -5.51 -15.48 -4.46
CA ASN A 236 -4.54 -14.62 -3.79
C ASN A 236 -5.18 -13.42 -3.06
N ALA A 237 -6.51 -13.37 -2.91
CA ALA A 237 -7.20 -12.22 -2.31
C ALA A 237 -6.80 -11.99 -0.85
N ALA A 238 -6.51 -13.06 -0.11
CA ALA A 238 -6.04 -13.00 1.26
C ALA A 238 -4.52 -12.69 1.39
N ASN A 239 -3.78 -12.74 0.28
CA ASN A 239 -2.35 -12.46 0.21
C ASN A 239 -2.09 -10.95 -0.01
N ARG A 240 -2.89 -10.11 0.67
CA ARG A 240 -2.97 -8.66 0.47
C ARG A 240 -3.19 -7.94 1.79
N TRP A 241 -2.97 -6.63 1.78
CA TRP A 241 -3.50 -5.72 2.79
C TRP A 241 -4.00 -4.47 2.08
N CYS A 242 -5.26 -4.48 1.65
CA CYS A 242 -5.81 -3.49 0.71
C CYS A 242 -5.93 -2.06 1.26
N ASP A 243 -5.70 -1.90 2.56
CA ASP A 243 -5.56 -0.60 3.22
C ASP A 243 -4.20 0.06 2.97
N LYS A 244 -3.19 -0.70 2.54
CA LYS A 244 -1.86 -0.15 2.23
C LYS A 244 -1.92 0.65 0.93
N THR A 245 -1.28 1.82 0.93
CA THR A 245 -1.23 2.70 -0.24
C THR A 245 -0.52 2.08 -1.46
N VAL A 246 0.50 1.25 -1.23
CA VAL A 246 1.26 0.55 -2.30
C VAL A 246 1.47 -0.90 -1.89
N GLN A 247 1.07 -1.83 -2.76
CA GLN A 247 1.21 -3.28 -2.60
C GLN A 247 1.52 -4.00 -3.91
#